data_AF-A0A0F8ZEG7-F1
#
_entry.id   AF-A0A0F8ZEG7-F1
#
_cell.length_a   1.000
_cell.length_b   1.000
_cell.length_c   1.000
_cell.angle_alpha   90.00
_cell.angle_beta   90.00
_cell.angle_gamma   90.00
#
_symmetry.space_group_name_H-M   'P 1'
#
loop_
_entity.id
_entity.type
_entity.pdbx_description
1 polymer ?
#
loop_
_entity_poly.entity_id
_entity_poly.type
_entity_poly.pdbx_seq_one_letter_code
_entity_poly.pdbx_strand_id
1 'polypeptide(L)'
;MARNVRIGIFIIVILSIVAAIGVSVRTEASVLNSITGWFEQYFVSQPSLIEVVEKKDVPLYKPVLDYEEAVVRAVETTNPSVVSIIITKDLPIIEQCAYDPFGDVPPGFQDLFREGFRFEFQRPCQKGTERREIGGGTGFVVSEDGLIVTNKHVVLDEDADYTVLTNDGERYDAQVVARNPVRDIAILRVENADLMSIVLGNSDTIKLGQTAIAIGNALGEFRNTVSVGVISGLARTITASGNGFVEIIEGVIQTDAAINQGNSGGPLINLQGEVIGINTAVARGAQGIGFAIPINFVTRDIISVQQTGTITVPFLGVRYISITPDFAKEQDLPVNYGALIRGTEGGSAIIPNSPASEAGLRA
;
A
#
# COMPACT_ATOMS: atom_id res chain seq x y z
N MET A 1 1.88 11.88 -42.48
CA MET A 1 0.58 11.21 -42.71
C MET A 1 -0.24 11.83 -43.85
N ALA A 2 -0.46 13.16 -43.89
CA ALA A 2 -1.34 13.81 -44.88
C ALA A 2 -0.92 13.70 -46.37
N ARG A 3 0.38 13.54 -46.68
CA ARG A 3 0.88 13.42 -48.07
C ARG A 3 0.55 12.05 -48.69
N ASN A 4 0.57 10.98 -47.90
CA ASN A 4 0.33 9.61 -48.37
C ASN A 4 -1.17 9.34 -48.57
N VAL A 5 -2.03 9.97 -47.76
CA VAL A 5 -3.49 9.91 -47.91
C VAL A 5 -3.93 10.60 -49.21
N ARG A 6 -3.30 11.71 -49.60
CA ARG A 6 -3.59 12.40 -50.86
C ARG A 6 -3.19 11.58 -52.10
N ILE A 7 -2.12 10.79 -52.02
CA ILE A 7 -1.66 9.93 -53.12
C ILE A 7 -2.56 8.69 -53.26
N GLY A 8 -2.99 8.09 -52.15
CA GLY A 8 -3.94 6.98 -52.17
C GLY A 8 -5.30 7.36 -52.78
N ILE A 9 -5.81 8.55 -52.45
CA ILE A 9 -7.05 9.08 -53.02
C ILE A 9 -6.91 9.33 -54.53
N PHE A 10 -5.75 9.81 -55.00
CA PHE A 10 -5.50 10.07 -56.42
C PHE A 10 -5.46 8.77 -57.26
N ILE A 11 -4.91 7.68 -56.72
CA ILE A 11 -4.86 6.37 -57.38
C ILE A 11 -6.24 5.73 -57.50
N ILE A 12 -7.08 5.86 -56.46
CA ILE A 12 -8.46 5.35 -56.46
C ILE A 12 -9.31 6.08 -57.51
N VAL A 13 -9.11 7.40 -57.67
CA VAL A 13 -9.80 8.20 -58.71
C VAL A 13 -9.37 7.78 -60.11
N ILE A 14 -8.08 7.50 -60.34
CA ILE A 14 -7.61 7.03 -61.66
C ILE A 14 -8.14 5.62 -61.98
N LEU A 15 -8.13 4.70 -61.02
CA LEU A 15 -8.65 3.34 -61.21
C LEU A 15 -10.15 3.33 -61.51
N SER A 16 -10.92 4.22 -60.87
CA SER A 16 -12.36 4.36 -61.14
C SER A 16 -12.66 5.00 -62.49
N ILE A 17 -11.81 5.92 -62.98
CA ILE A 17 -11.91 6.48 -64.34
C ILE A 17 -11.56 5.41 -65.40
N VAL A 18 -10.53 4.60 -65.17
CA VAL A 18 -10.14 3.50 -66.09
C VAL A 18 -11.22 2.41 -66.14
N ALA A 19 -11.83 2.07 -65.00
CA ALA A 19 -12.96 1.15 -64.94
C ALA A 19 -14.20 1.69 -65.68
N ALA A 20 -14.48 2.99 -65.57
CA ALA A 20 -15.58 3.62 -66.30
C ALA A 20 -15.38 3.65 -67.82
N ILE A 21 -14.14 3.85 -68.29
CA ILE A 21 -13.78 3.84 -69.72
C ILE A 21 -13.79 2.40 -70.27
N GLY A 22 -13.40 1.41 -69.46
CA GLY A 22 -13.39 -0.01 -69.85
C GLY A 22 -14.77 -0.62 -70.14
N VAL A 23 -15.85 0.00 -69.65
CA VAL A 23 -17.24 -0.47 -69.87
C VAL A 23 -17.81 0.02 -71.22
N SER A 24 -17.19 1.01 -71.87
CA SER A 24 -17.80 1.67 -73.04
C SER A 24 -16.97 1.65 -74.33
N VAL A 25 -15.74 1.12 -74.34
CA VAL A 25 -14.93 0.99 -75.56
C VAL A 25 -14.24 -0.37 -75.60
N ARG A 26 -14.46 -1.12 -76.69
CA ARG A 26 -13.74 -2.35 -77.04
C ARG A 26 -12.26 -1.97 -77.24
N THR A 27 -11.49 -1.99 -76.15
CA THR A 27 -10.14 -1.44 -76.12
C THR A 27 -9.17 -2.41 -76.81
N GLU A 28 -8.39 -1.86 -77.74
CA GLU A 28 -7.27 -2.56 -78.35
C GLU A 28 -6.26 -2.97 -77.27
N ALA A 29 -5.69 -4.17 -77.41
CA ALA A 29 -4.71 -4.73 -76.49
C ALA A 29 -3.49 -3.81 -76.23
N SER A 30 -3.26 -2.82 -77.08
CA SER A 30 -2.21 -1.81 -76.96
C SER A 30 -2.36 -0.90 -75.73
N VAL A 31 -3.59 -0.49 -75.38
CA VAL A 31 -3.83 0.42 -74.25
C VAL A 31 -3.65 -0.31 -72.92
N LEU A 32 -4.19 -1.53 -72.82
CA LEU A 32 -3.99 -2.38 -71.65
C LEU A 32 -2.50 -2.70 -71.44
N ASN A 33 -1.75 -2.98 -72.52
CA ASN A 33 -0.31 -3.23 -72.44
C ASN A 33 0.50 -1.98 -72.03
N SER A 34 0.07 -0.79 -72.42
CA SER A 34 0.71 0.46 -71.98
C SER A 34 0.43 0.79 -70.50
N ILE A 35 -0.77 0.44 -70.01
CA ILE A 35 -1.13 0.60 -68.60
C ILE A 35 -0.40 -0.44 -67.75
N THR A 36 -0.35 -1.71 -68.17
CA THR A 36 0.41 -2.75 -67.45
C THR A 36 1.90 -2.45 -67.45
N GLY A 37 2.48 -1.98 -68.56
CA GLY A 37 3.88 -1.56 -68.62
C GLY A 37 4.21 -0.38 -67.69
N TRP A 38 3.32 0.62 -67.61
CA TRP A 38 3.48 1.72 -66.66
C TRP A 38 3.31 1.27 -65.21
N PHE A 39 2.35 0.37 -64.93
CA PHE A 39 2.16 -0.22 -63.60
C PHE A 39 3.37 -1.05 -63.16
N GLU A 40 3.94 -1.89 -64.02
CA GLU A 40 5.17 -2.61 -63.72
C GLU A 40 6.32 -1.64 -63.51
N GLN A 41 6.52 -0.66 -64.39
CA GLN A 41 7.63 0.29 -64.23
C GLN A 41 7.49 1.13 -62.96
N TYR A 42 6.29 1.52 -62.53
CA TYR A 42 6.10 2.35 -61.34
C TYR A 42 6.12 1.55 -60.02
N PHE A 43 5.63 0.29 -60.00
CA PHE A 43 5.66 -0.54 -58.78
C PHE A 43 6.95 -1.35 -58.64
N VAL A 44 7.60 -1.76 -59.75
CA VAL A 44 8.88 -2.50 -59.70
C VAL A 44 10.07 -1.57 -59.47
N SER A 45 9.95 -0.26 -59.80
CA SER A 45 11.02 0.72 -59.54
C SER A 45 10.94 1.44 -58.20
N GLN A 46 9.87 1.23 -57.41
CA GLN A 46 9.95 1.60 -56.00
C GLN A 46 10.76 0.54 -55.28
N PRO A 47 11.89 0.89 -54.62
CA PRO A 47 12.54 -0.05 -53.73
C PRO A 47 11.47 -0.50 -52.75
N SER A 48 11.27 -1.82 -52.65
CA SER A 48 10.29 -2.39 -51.74
C SER A 48 10.50 -1.77 -50.36
N LEU A 49 9.57 -0.92 -49.91
CA LEU A 49 9.54 -0.39 -48.54
C LEU A 49 9.22 -1.48 -47.50
N ILE A 50 9.18 -2.73 -47.93
CA ILE A 50 9.50 -3.85 -47.07
C ILE A 50 11.02 -3.81 -46.91
N GLU A 51 11.48 -2.93 -46.02
CA GLU A 51 12.64 -3.26 -45.22
C GLU A 51 12.32 -4.68 -44.73
N VAL A 52 13.03 -5.68 -45.25
CA VAL A 52 13.01 -7.00 -44.65
C VAL A 52 13.53 -6.69 -43.26
N VAL A 53 12.61 -6.51 -42.31
CA VAL A 53 12.92 -6.56 -40.90
C VAL A 53 13.46 -7.96 -40.79
N GLU A 54 14.79 -8.05 -40.90
CA GLU A 54 15.54 -9.24 -40.66
C GLU A 54 14.94 -9.74 -39.36
N LYS A 55 14.26 -10.89 -39.45
CA LYS A 55 13.58 -11.46 -38.31
C LYS A 55 14.73 -11.91 -37.43
N LYS A 56 15.30 -10.95 -36.69
CA LYS A 56 16.25 -11.22 -35.63
C LYS A 56 15.51 -12.27 -34.85
N ASP A 57 16.11 -13.45 -34.75
CA ASP A 57 15.71 -14.42 -33.76
C ASP A 57 15.88 -13.69 -32.43
N VAL A 58 14.82 -13.01 -32.00
CA VAL A 58 14.72 -12.46 -30.67
C VAL A 58 14.64 -13.71 -29.83
N PRO A 59 15.69 -14.05 -29.07
CA PRO A 59 15.61 -15.21 -28.22
C PRO A 59 14.35 -15.03 -27.37
N LEU A 60 13.44 -16.01 -27.45
CA LEU A 60 12.30 -16.06 -26.53
C LEU A 60 12.86 -15.90 -25.13
N TYR A 61 12.34 -14.93 -24.38
CA TYR A 61 12.74 -14.65 -23.01
C TYR A 61 12.78 -15.97 -22.23
N LYS A 62 13.98 -16.43 -21.93
CA LYS A 62 14.19 -17.48 -20.95
C LYS A 62 14.27 -16.74 -19.62
N PRO A 63 13.36 -17.00 -18.65
CA PRO A 63 13.62 -16.61 -17.29
C PRO A 63 15.01 -17.13 -16.95
N VAL A 64 15.92 -16.22 -16.63
CA VAL A 64 17.19 -16.64 -16.07
C VAL A 64 16.82 -17.28 -14.75
N LEU A 65 17.23 -18.53 -14.55
CA LEU A 65 17.11 -19.25 -13.28
C LEU A 65 17.46 -18.33 -12.07
N ASP A 66 18.30 -17.31 -12.29
CA ASP A 66 18.69 -16.22 -11.38
C ASP A 66 17.56 -15.37 -10.77
N TYR A 67 16.54 -14.91 -11.52
CA TYR A 67 15.52 -14.01 -10.91
C TYR A 67 14.57 -14.76 -9.97
N GLU A 68 14.06 -15.90 -10.43
CA GLU A 68 13.20 -16.75 -9.60
C GLU A 68 13.97 -17.28 -8.39
N GLU A 69 15.22 -17.71 -8.58
CA GLU A 69 16.10 -18.12 -7.49
C GLU A 69 16.40 -16.97 -6.52
N ALA A 70 16.58 -15.73 -7.00
CA ALA A 70 16.77 -14.57 -6.14
C ALA A 70 15.53 -14.27 -5.29
N VAL A 71 14.33 -14.36 -5.88
CA VAL A 71 13.07 -14.20 -5.14
C VAL A 71 12.90 -15.31 -4.10
N VAL A 72 13.08 -16.56 -4.50
CA VAL A 72 12.97 -17.72 -3.60
C VAL A 72 13.97 -17.59 -2.45
N ARG A 73 15.25 -17.29 -2.75
CA ARG A 73 16.29 -17.10 -1.72
C ARG A 73 15.97 -15.94 -0.79
N ALA A 74 15.48 -14.81 -1.31
CA ALA A 74 15.10 -13.67 -0.49
C ALA A 74 13.96 -14.04 0.47
N VAL A 75 12.97 -14.81 0.01
CA VAL A 75 11.87 -15.29 0.86
C VAL A 75 12.36 -16.34 1.86
N GLU A 76 13.11 -17.35 1.44
CA GLU A 76 13.60 -18.42 2.32
C GLU A 76 14.45 -17.89 3.48
N THR A 77 15.28 -16.88 3.21
CA THR A 77 16.15 -16.27 4.21
C THR A 77 15.44 -15.31 5.15
N THR A 78 14.33 -14.70 4.73
CA THR A 78 13.62 -13.69 5.53
C THR A 78 12.39 -14.23 6.23
N ASN A 79 11.71 -15.22 5.65
CA ASN A 79 10.46 -15.74 6.15
C ASN A 79 10.55 -16.25 7.60
N PRO A 80 11.62 -16.94 8.06
CA PRO A 80 11.75 -17.33 9.47
C PRO A 80 11.66 -16.17 10.48
N SER A 81 12.03 -14.95 10.07
CA SER A 81 11.96 -13.74 10.89
C SER A 81 10.60 -13.05 10.85
N VAL A 82 9.67 -13.48 10.00
CA VAL A 82 8.34 -12.90 9.85
C VAL A 82 7.34 -13.66 10.73
N VAL A 83 6.58 -12.93 11.54
CA VAL A 83 5.69 -13.50 12.58
C VAL A 83 4.28 -12.95 12.47
N SER A 84 3.29 -13.72 12.92
CA SER A 84 1.93 -13.20 13.15
C SER A 84 1.83 -12.52 14.50
N ILE A 85 1.06 -11.45 14.56
CA ILE A 85 0.65 -10.79 15.81
C ILE A 85 -0.84 -11.06 15.98
N ILE A 86 -1.19 -11.74 17.06
CA ILE A 86 -2.56 -12.08 17.43
C ILE A 86 -3.00 -11.14 18.54
N ILE A 87 -4.20 -10.56 18.41
CA ILE A 87 -4.77 -9.63 19.37
C ILE A 87 -5.90 -10.35 20.11
N THR A 88 -5.78 -10.46 21.43
CA THR A 88 -6.79 -11.10 22.27
C THR A 88 -7.33 -10.15 23.33
N LYS A 89 -8.63 -10.24 23.62
CA LYS A 89 -9.28 -9.41 24.63
C LYS A 89 -10.42 -10.18 25.30
N ASP A 90 -10.65 -9.89 26.58
CA ASP A 90 -11.79 -10.39 27.33
C ASP A 90 -13.03 -9.58 26.97
N LEU A 91 -13.94 -10.18 26.19
CA LEU A 91 -15.18 -9.53 25.75
C LEU A 91 -16.35 -9.91 26.65
N PRO A 92 -17.26 -8.96 26.97
CA PRO A 92 -18.45 -9.24 27.76
C PRO A 92 -19.38 -10.19 27.02
N ILE A 93 -19.80 -11.25 27.69
CA ILE A 93 -20.88 -12.10 27.17
C ILE A 93 -22.21 -11.40 27.48
N ILE A 94 -22.90 -10.92 26.44
CA ILE A 94 -24.22 -10.29 26.57
C ILE A 94 -25.31 -11.35 26.39
N GLU A 95 -26.08 -11.59 27.45
CA GLU A 95 -27.26 -12.47 27.43
C GLU A 95 -28.55 -11.67 27.64
N GLN A 96 -29.69 -12.27 27.34
CA GLN A 96 -31.00 -11.74 27.73
C GLN A 96 -31.35 -12.28 29.12
N CYS A 97 -31.18 -11.45 30.15
CA CYS A 97 -31.60 -11.80 31.51
C CYS A 97 -33.05 -11.40 31.75
N ALA A 98 -33.77 -12.25 32.48
CA ALA A 98 -35.04 -11.87 33.08
C ALA A 98 -34.81 -10.68 34.03
N TYR A 99 -35.67 -9.66 33.93
CA TYR A 99 -35.68 -8.50 34.80
C TYR A 99 -37.12 -8.21 35.23
N ASP A 100 -37.32 -7.86 36.48
CA ASP A 100 -38.62 -7.44 36.98
C ASP A 100 -38.73 -5.91 36.92
N PRO A 101 -39.52 -5.33 36.00
CA PRO A 101 -39.70 -3.88 35.92
C PRO A 101 -40.49 -3.29 37.09
N PHE A 102 -41.02 -4.14 37.99
CA PHE A 102 -41.82 -3.73 39.14
C PHE A 102 -41.13 -4.00 40.49
N GLY A 103 -39.82 -4.33 40.49
CA GLY A 103 -39.06 -4.63 41.71
C GLY A 103 -39.03 -3.51 42.76
N ASP A 104 -39.14 -2.25 42.33
CA ASP A 104 -39.14 -1.06 43.19
C ASP A 104 -40.55 -0.60 43.64
N VAL A 105 -41.60 -1.35 43.27
CA VAL A 105 -42.99 -1.03 43.63
C VAL A 105 -43.25 -1.47 45.08
N PRO A 106 -44.00 -0.70 45.90
CA PRO A 106 -44.33 -1.11 47.26
C PRO A 106 -45.02 -2.49 47.32
N PRO A 107 -44.76 -3.32 48.35
CA PRO A 107 -45.22 -4.73 48.41
C PRO A 107 -46.72 -4.93 48.18
N GLY A 108 -47.57 -3.97 48.58
CA GLY A 108 -49.03 -4.06 48.40
C GLY A 108 -49.54 -3.81 46.97
N PHE A 109 -48.68 -3.37 46.05
CA PHE A 109 -49.02 -3.11 44.64
C PHE A 109 -48.32 -4.08 43.68
N GLN A 110 -47.32 -4.83 44.12
CA GLN A 110 -46.54 -5.75 43.28
C GLN A 110 -47.41 -6.86 42.67
N ASP A 111 -48.31 -7.44 43.45
CA ASP A 111 -49.18 -8.54 43.01
C ASP A 111 -50.20 -8.09 41.95
N LEU A 112 -50.70 -6.85 42.05
CA LEU A 112 -51.64 -6.26 41.09
C LEU A 112 -51.01 -6.11 39.68
N PHE A 113 -49.71 -5.77 39.61
CA PHE A 113 -49.00 -5.63 38.34
C PHE A 113 -48.52 -6.97 37.77
N ARG A 114 -48.05 -7.90 38.61
CA ARG A 114 -47.62 -9.24 38.16
C ARG A 114 -48.77 -10.10 37.62
N GLU A 115 -49.98 -9.99 38.19
CA GLU A 115 -51.15 -10.71 37.67
C GLU A 115 -51.65 -10.17 36.32
N GLY A 116 -51.45 -8.86 36.07
CA GLY A 116 -51.87 -8.18 34.83
C GLY A 116 -50.92 -8.35 33.64
N PHE A 117 -49.63 -8.61 33.88
CA PHE A 117 -48.60 -8.74 32.84
C PHE A 117 -47.92 -10.11 32.89
N ARG A 118 -48.43 -11.08 32.11
CA ARG A 118 -47.85 -12.44 31.96
C ARG A 118 -46.73 -12.53 30.93
N PHE A 119 -45.94 -11.47 30.78
CA PHE A 119 -44.83 -11.43 29.83
C PHE A 119 -43.52 -11.42 30.61
N GLU A 120 -42.57 -12.26 30.19
CA GLU A 120 -41.23 -12.31 30.77
C GLU A 120 -40.42 -11.14 30.20
N PHE A 121 -40.13 -10.15 31.03
CA PHE A 121 -39.36 -8.99 30.60
C PHE A 121 -37.88 -9.36 30.58
N GLN A 122 -37.26 -9.22 29.40
CA GLN A 122 -35.85 -9.53 29.20
C GLN A 122 -35.08 -8.23 28.93
N ARG A 123 -33.92 -8.09 29.56
CA ARG A 123 -32.98 -6.99 29.27
C ARG A 123 -31.59 -7.54 28.99
N PRO A 124 -30.79 -6.87 28.13
CA PRO A 124 -29.39 -7.21 27.97
C PRO A 124 -28.68 -7.14 29.32
N CYS A 125 -27.98 -8.20 29.69
CA CYS A 125 -27.15 -8.27 30.88
C CYS A 125 -25.78 -8.83 30.50
N GLN A 126 -24.74 -8.38 31.18
CA GLN A 126 -23.40 -8.96 31.04
C GLN A 126 -23.27 -10.13 32.02
N LYS A 127 -22.90 -11.31 31.52
CA LYS A 127 -22.68 -12.51 32.32
C LYS A 127 -21.26 -13.03 32.12
N GLY A 128 -20.32 -12.36 32.78
CA GLY A 128 -18.89 -12.68 32.70
C GLY A 128 -18.23 -12.11 31.45
N THR A 129 -17.03 -12.64 31.18
CA THR A 129 -16.20 -12.30 30.02
C THR A 129 -15.65 -13.58 29.39
N GLU A 130 -15.40 -13.54 28.09
CA GLU A 130 -14.73 -14.61 27.35
C GLU A 130 -13.54 -14.03 26.60
N ARG A 131 -12.38 -14.69 26.74
CA ARG A 131 -11.18 -14.34 26.00
C ARG A 131 -11.35 -14.73 24.53
N ARG A 132 -11.37 -13.75 23.65
CA ARG A 132 -11.54 -13.96 22.20
C ARG A 132 -10.40 -13.30 21.42
N GLU A 133 -10.06 -13.91 20.28
CA GLU A 133 -9.26 -13.25 19.26
C GLU A 133 -10.12 -12.20 18.58
N ILE A 134 -9.63 -10.96 18.57
CA ILE A 134 -10.36 -9.80 18.04
C ILE A 134 -9.71 -9.22 16.78
N GLY A 135 -8.52 -9.72 16.42
CA GLY A 135 -7.82 -9.34 15.21
C GLY A 135 -6.38 -9.83 15.20
N GLY A 136 -5.64 -9.38 14.19
CA GLY A 136 -4.23 -9.68 14.06
C GLY A 136 -3.57 -8.96 12.88
N GLY A 137 -2.27 -9.14 12.77
CA GLY A 137 -1.42 -8.57 11.73
C GLY A 137 -0.12 -9.34 11.58
N THR A 138 0.83 -8.75 10.86
CA THR A 138 2.19 -9.29 10.73
C THR A 138 3.17 -8.39 11.48
N GLY A 139 4.23 -8.98 12.01
CA GLY A 139 5.45 -8.27 12.37
C GLY A 139 6.68 -8.99 11.84
N PHE A 140 7.86 -8.43 12.10
CA PHE A 140 9.12 -9.10 11.84
C PHE A 140 10.14 -8.80 12.94
N VAL A 141 10.95 -9.80 13.24
CA VAL A 141 11.98 -9.78 14.27
C VAL A 141 13.17 -8.99 13.77
N VAL A 142 13.61 -7.98 14.51
CA VAL A 142 14.72 -7.09 14.15
C VAL A 142 15.96 -7.29 15.02
N SER A 143 15.85 -8.07 16.10
CA SER A 143 16.99 -8.39 16.96
C SER A 143 16.82 -9.75 17.65
N GLU A 144 17.96 -10.37 17.96
CA GLU A 144 18.02 -11.68 18.63
C GLU A 144 17.47 -11.65 20.06
N ASP A 145 17.43 -10.47 20.71
CA ASP A 145 16.82 -10.29 22.03
C ASP A 145 15.27 -10.13 21.97
N GLY A 146 14.65 -10.48 20.84
CA GLY A 146 13.19 -10.56 20.72
C GLY A 146 12.49 -9.24 20.40
N LEU A 147 13.18 -8.24 19.82
CA LEU A 147 12.52 -7.02 19.36
C LEU A 147 11.81 -7.26 18.03
N ILE A 148 10.56 -6.83 17.95
CA ILE A 148 9.69 -7.05 16.79
C ILE A 148 9.12 -5.70 16.34
N VAL A 149 9.02 -5.51 15.03
CA VAL A 149 8.42 -4.32 14.43
C VAL A 149 7.11 -4.70 13.73
N THR A 150 6.12 -3.82 13.83
CA THR A 150 4.83 -3.92 13.13
C THR A 150 4.24 -2.53 12.91
N ASN A 151 3.01 -2.45 12.41
CA ASN A 151 2.24 -1.21 12.35
C ASN A 151 1.60 -0.86 13.70
N LYS A 152 1.52 0.44 14.00
CA LYS A 152 0.83 0.95 15.19
C LYS A 152 -0.65 0.55 15.21
N HIS A 153 -1.32 0.58 14.06
CA HIS A 153 -2.74 0.24 13.98
C HIS A 153 -3.02 -1.24 14.28
N VAL A 154 -2.03 -2.13 14.17
CA VAL A 154 -2.16 -3.55 14.57
C VAL A 154 -2.20 -3.66 16.09
N VAL A 155 -1.52 -2.77 16.80
CA VAL A 155 -1.40 -2.79 18.26
C VAL A 155 -2.02 -1.57 18.93
N LEU A 156 -3.13 -1.07 18.37
CA LEU A 156 -3.74 0.19 18.79
C LEU A 156 -4.45 0.10 20.15
N ASP A 157 -5.03 -1.05 20.49
CA ASP A 157 -5.80 -1.25 21.72
C ASP A 157 -4.86 -1.48 22.91
N GLU A 158 -4.78 -0.52 23.83
CA GLU A 158 -3.88 -0.62 24.99
C GLU A 158 -4.36 -1.62 26.05
N ASP A 159 -5.65 -2.00 26.01
CA ASP A 159 -6.25 -2.97 26.94
C ASP A 159 -6.31 -4.39 26.35
N ALA A 160 -5.69 -4.62 25.18
CA ALA A 160 -5.60 -5.93 24.56
C ALA A 160 -4.28 -6.62 24.90
N ASP A 161 -4.32 -7.95 24.95
CA ASP A 161 -3.14 -8.80 25.06
C ASP A 161 -2.64 -9.18 23.66
N TYR A 162 -1.32 -9.12 23.47
CA TYR A 162 -0.66 -9.40 22.20
C TYR A 162 0.16 -10.69 22.28
N THR A 163 -0.01 -11.56 21.30
CA THR A 163 0.76 -12.80 21.18
C THR A 163 1.46 -12.83 19.83
N VAL A 164 2.75 -13.11 19.83
CA VAL A 164 3.53 -13.39 18.63
C VAL A 164 3.45 -14.89 18.33
N LEU A 165 3.08 -15.23 17.10
CA LEU A 165 3.05 -16.59 16.58
C LEU A 165 4.08 -16.72 15.46
N THR A 166 5.07 -17.59 15.66
CA THR A 166 6.11 -17.89 14.67
C THR A 166 5.62 -18.86 13.60
N ASN A 167 6.38 -19.01 12.51
CA ASN A 167 5.98 -19.86 11.38
C ASN A 167 5.98 -21.36 11.67
N ASP A 168 6.80 -21.80 12.64
CA ASP A 168 6.81 -23.17 13.19
C ASP A 168 5.70 -23.39 14.24
N GLY A 169 4.99 -22.34 14.64
CA GLY A 169 3.79 -22.41 15.48
C GLY A 169 4.03 -22.16 16.96
N GLU A 170 5.25 -21.75 17.35
CA GLU A 170 5.53 -21.31 18.71
C GLU A 170 4.84 -19.98 19.03
N ARG A 171 4.47 -19.80 20.30
CA ARG A 171 3.70 -18.66 20.79
C ARG A 171 4.46 -17.97 21.91
N TYR A 172 4.53 -16.64 21.80
CA TYR A 172 5.22 -15.79 22.75
C TYR A 172 4.32 -14.64 23.16
N ASP A 173 4.22 -14.38 24.47
CA ASP A 173 3.56 -13.17 24.97
C ASP A 173 4.41 -11.96 24.59
N ALA A 174 3.77 -10.96 23.99
CA ALA A 174 4.44 -9.78 23.46
C ALA A 174 4.00 -8.51 24.19
N GLN A 175 4.98 -7.70 24.58
CA GLN A 175 4.75 -6.40 25.19
C GLN A 175 4.98 -5.30 24.17
N VAL A 176 4.06 -4.34 24.09
CA VAL A 176 4.27 -3.16 23.25
C VAL A 176 5.21 -2.19 23.96
N VAL A 177 6.43 -2.07 23.44
CA VAL A 177 7.48 -1.22 24.00
C VAL A 177 7.26 0.24 23.62
N ALA A 178 6.89 0.49 22.36
CA ALA A 178 6.65 1.85 21.88
C ALA A 178 5.70 1.88 20.69
N ARG A 179 4.97 2.99 20.56
CA ARG A 179 4.15 3.35 19.40
C ARG A 179 4.63 4.69 18.87
N ASN A 180 4.91 4.77 17.57
CA ASN A 180 5.37 6.03 16.98
C ASN A 180 4.19 7.03 16.92
N PRO A 181 4.33 8.25 17.46
CA PRO A 181 3.22 9.20 17.54
C PRO A 181 2.82 9.79 16.19
N VAL A 182 3.69 9.77 15.18
CA VAL A 182 3.46 10.44 13.87
C VAL A 182 3.45 9.49 12.68
N ARG A 183 3.89 8.25 12.88
CA ARG A 183 3.89 7.22 11.84
C ARG A 183 3.23 5.97 12.39
N ASP A 184 2.71 5.17 11.49
CA ASP A 184 2.07 3.90 11.78
C ASP A 184 3.11 2.79 12.06
N ILE A 185 3.98 3.00 13.06
CA ILE A 185 5.03 2.07 13.49
C ILE A 185 4.83 1.73 14.96
N ALA A 186 4.97 0.46 15.32
CA ALA A 186 5.09 0.01 16.70
C ALA A 186 6.25 -0.98 16.86
N ILE A 187 6.81 -0.98 18.07
CA ILE A 187 7.88 -1.86 18.50
C ILE A 187 7.35 -2.71 19.65
N LEU A 188 7.47 -4.03 19.51
CA LEU A 188 7.13 -5.02 20.52
C LEU A 188 8.39 -5.72 21.01
N ARG A 189 8.29 -6.34 22.18
CA ARG A 189 9.31 -7.24 22.74
C ARG A 189 8.67 -8.54 23.18
N VAL A 190 9.35 -9.64 22.86
CA VAL A 190 9.10 -10.95 23.45
C VAL A 190 10.30 -11.35 24.30
N GLU A 191 10.06 -12.08 25.39
CA GLU A 191 11.11 -12.53 26.30
C GLU A 191 11.38 -14.02 26.09
N ASN A 192 12.63 -14.45 26.30
CA ASN A 192 13.06 -15.87 26.22
C ASN A 192 12.72 -16.56 24.89
N ALA A 193 12.85 -15.85 23.77
CA ALA A 193 12.59 -16.37 22.44
C ALA A 193 13.90 -16.46 21.63
N ASP A 194 14.16 -17.59 21.00
CA ASP A 194 15.31 -17.76 20.08
C ASP A 194 14.84 -17.46 18.65
N LEU A 195 14.74 -16.17 18.33
CA LEU A 195 14.16 -15.71 17.07
C LEU A 195 15.23 -15.20 16.10
N MET A 196 15.13 -15.62 14.84
CA MET A 196 16.00 -15.15 13.78
C MET A 196 15.71 -13.67 13.45
N SER A 197 16.71 -12.80 13.60
CA SER A 197 16.62 -11.40 13.19
C SER A 197 16.68 -11.23 11.66
N ILE A 198 15.84 -10.36 11.12
CA ILE A 198 15.85 -9.96 9.71
C ILE A 198 16.86 -8.83 9.47
N VAL A 199 17.50 -8.83 8.30
CA VAL A 199 18.42 -7.76 7.90
C VAL A 199 17.64 -6.53 7.46
N LEU A 200 17.95 -5.38 8.06
CA LEU A 200 17.41 -4.08 7.64
C LEU A 200 18.28 -3.48 6.53
N GLY A 201 17.66 -3.11 5.42
CA GLY A 201 18.31 -2.44 4.30
C GLY A 201 18.35 -0.93 4.46
N ASN A 202 18.59 -0.22 3.34
CA ASN A 202 18.60 1.23 3.29
C ASN A 202 17.52 1.78 2.35
N SER A 203 16.48 2.39 2.91
CA SER A 203 15.38 2.93 2.11
C SER A 203 15.72 4.18 1.31
N ASP A 204 16.80 4.89 1.64
CA ASP A 204 17.22 6.10 0.92
C ASP A 204 17.85 5.79 -0.45
N THR A 205 18.22 4.53 -0.68
CA THR A 205 18.84 4.08 -1.94
C THR A 205 17.90 3.40 -2.93
N ILE A 206 16.61 3.28 -2.57
CA ILE A 206 15.59 2.60 -3.38
C ILE A 206 15.37 3.36 -4.70
N LYS A 207 15.17 2.62 -5.79
CA LYS A 207 14.87 3.18 -7.12
C LYS A 207 13.51 2.72 -7.64
N LEU A 208 12.88 3.56 -8.45
CA LEU A 208 11.69 3.17 -9.20
C LEU A 208 12.00 1.96 -10.11
N GLY A 209 11.06 1.02 -10.19
CA GLY A 209 11.19 -0.22 -10.96
C GLY A 209 12.02 -1.32 -10.27
N GLN A 210 12.61 -1.06 -9.10
CA GLN A 210 13.27 -2.09 -8.30
C GLN A 210 12.23 -3.12 -7.83
N THR A 211 12.58 -4.41 -7.87
CA THR A 211 11.73 -5.47 -7.32
C THR A 211 11.47 -5.26 -5.84
N ALA A 212 10.22 -5.46 -5.44
CA ALA A 212 9.77 -5.41 -4.07
C ALA A 212 8.94 -6.68 -3.77
N ILE A 213 9.27 -7.34 -2.66
CA ILE A 213 8.59 -8.56 -2.22
C ILE A 213 7.91 -8.23 -0.90
N ALA A 214 6.59 -8.35 -0.83
CA ALA A 214 5.85 -8.19 0.42
C ALA A 214 5.61 -9.57 1.03
N ILE A 215 5.93 -9.71 2.31
CA ILE A 215 5.71 -10.94 3.07
C ILE A 215 4.76 -10.63 4.22
N GLY A 216 3.80 -11.52 4.44
CA GLY A 216 2.94 -11.47 5.61
C GLY A 216 2.42 -12.83 6.04
N ASN A 217 1.81 -12.82 7.21
CA ASN A 217 1.26 -13.98 7.88
C ASN A 217 -0.17 -13.65 8.30
N ALA A 218 -1.10 -13.86 7.37
CA ALA A 218 -2.50 -13.45 7.51
C ALA A 218 -3.21 -14.27 8.59
N LEU A 219 -3.26 -13.72 9.80
CA LEU A 219 -4.00 -14.25 10.95
C LEU A 219 -3.65 -15.72 11.28
N GLY A 220 -2.44 -16.18 10.93
CA GLY A 220 -2.02 -17.57 11.08
C GLY A 220 -2.75 -18.60 10.20
N GLU A 221 -3.83 -18.22 9.50
CA GLU A 221 -4.61 -19.08 8.59
C GLU A 221 -3.89 -19.28 7.25
N PHE A 222 -3.27 -18.23 6.72
CA PHE A 222 -2.44 -18.28 5.51
C PHE A 222 -1.00 -17.87 5.84
N ARG A 223 -0.27 -18.80 6.45
CA ARG A 223 1.16 -18.63 6.74
C ARG A 223 1.93 -18.35 5.45
N ASN A 224 2.86 -17.40 5.50
CA ASN A 224 3.82 -17.10 4.43
C ASN A 224 3.17 -16.61 3.13
N THR A 225 2.25 -15.64 3.22
CA THR A 225 1.70 -14.98 2.03
C THR A 225 2.76 -14.07 1.43
N VAL A 226 3.24 -14.44 0.24
CA VAL A 226 4.24 -13.68 -0.51
C VAL A 226 3.61 -13.06 -1.74
N SER A 227 3.89 -11.78 -1.97
CA SER A 227 3.57 -11.10 -3.23
C SER A 227 4.79 -10.38 -3.78
N VAL A 228 4.96 -10.39 -5.09
CA VAL A 228 6.08 -9.76 -5.78
C VAL A 228 5.57 -8.67 -6.70
N GLY A 229 6.24 -7.53 -6.70
CA GLY A 229 5.99 -6.39 -7.56
C GLY A 229 7.23 -5.53 -7.69
N VAL A 230 7.03 -4.24 -7.92
CA VAL A 230 8.07 -3.23 -8.06
C VAL A 230 7.75 -1.98 -7.28
N ILE A 231 8.79 -1.18 -7.02
CA ILE A 231 8.66 0.16 -6.49
C ILE A 231 8.09 1.08 -7.59
N SER A 232 6.87 1.52 -7.39
CA SER A 232 6.08 2.32 -8.34
C SER A 232 6.07 3.82 -8.02
N GLY A 233 6.54 4.20 -6.83
CA GLY A 233 6.61 5.60 -6.41
C GLY A 233 7.41 5.75 -5.12
N LEU A 234 7.92 6.96 -4.89
CA LEU A 234 8.69 7.31 -3.70
C LEU A 234 8.11 8.59 -3.08
N ALA A 235 8.34 8.74 -1.78
CA ALA A 235 7.99 9.94 -1.02
C ALA A 235 6.53 10.41 -1.20
N ARG A 236 5.58 9.47 -1.20
CA ARG A 236 4.16 9.82 -1.28
C ARG A 236 3.67 10.29 0.10
N THR A 237 2.67 11.17 0.08
CA THR A 237 1.88 11.49 1.25
C THR A 237 0.52 10.84 1.08
N ILE A 238 0.10 10.06 2.07
CA ILE A 238 -1.18 9.36 2.06
C ILE A 238 -1.99 9.69 3.30
N THR A 239 -3.31 9.68 3.16
CA THR A 239 -4.23 9.69 4.29
C THR A 239 -4.73 8.27 4.51
N ALA A 240 -4.20 7.60 5.54
CA ALA A 240 -4.66 6.30 5.97
C ALA A 240 -5.88 6.48 6.88
N SER A 241 -6.92 5.66 6.68
CA SER A 241 -8.10 5.67 7.55
C SER A 241 -8.65 4.26 7.73
N GLY A 242 -9.03 3.93 8.97
CA GLY A 242 -9.54 2.62 9.36
C GLY A 242 -9.75 2.53 10.87
N ASN A 243 -10.65 1.66 11.32
CA ASN A 243 -10.91 1.38 12.75
C ASN A 243 -11.12 2.63 13.63
N GLY A 244 -11.76 3.67 13.09
CA GLY A 244 -12.05 4.91 13.81
C GLY A 244 -10.88 5.90 13.88
N PHE A 245 -9.74 5.60 13.24
CA PHE A 245 -8.54 6.44 13.23
C PHE A 245 -8.23 6.94 11.80
N VAL A 246 -7.62 8.13 11.74
CA VAL A 246 -7.13 8.76 10.50
C VAL A 246 -5.73 9.27 10.75
N GLU A 247 -4.78 8.87 9.90
CA GLU A 247 -3.38 9.32 9.94
C GLU A 247 -2.95 9.87 8.59
N ILE A 248 -2.15 10.92 8.62
CA ILE A 248 -1.41 11.37 7.43
C ILE A 248 -0.01 10.81 7.56
N ILE A 249 0.37 9.93 6.64
CA ILE A 249 1.69 9.32 6.61
C ILE A 249 2.45 9.88 5.42
N GLU A 250 3.55 10.56 5.72
CA GLU A 250 4.42 11.19 4.73
C GLU A 250 5.63 10.32 4.41
N GLY A 251 6.13 10.45 3.18
CA GLY A 251 7.37 9.80 2.76
C GLY A 251 7.21 8.32 2.43
N VAL A 252 5.98 7.81 2.23
CA VAL A 252 5.77 6.37 1.98
C VAL A 252 6.28 5.94 0.60
N ILE A 253 6.75 4.70 0.55
CA ILE A 253 7.09 3.97 -0.67
C ILE A 253 5.79 3.46 -1.28
N GLN A 254 5.62 3.58 -2.59
CA GLN A 254 4.51 2.99 -3.32
C GLN A 254 5.00 1.75 -4.06
N THR A 255 4.24 0.67 -4.00
CA THR A 255 4.52 -0.61 -4.68
C THR A 255 3.26 -1.16 -5.34
N ASP A 256 3.43 -1.96 -6.40
CA ASP A 256 2.33 -2.76 -6.97
C ASP A 256 2.31 -4.21 -6.46
N ALA A 257 3.27 -4.60 -5.61
CA ALA A 257 3.20 -5.85 -4.85
C ALA A 257 1.90 -5.87 -4.05
N ALA A 258 1.15 -6.97 -4.12
CA ALA A 258 -0.17 -7.06 -3.51
C ALA A 258 -0.06 -6.94 -1.97
N ILE A 259 -0.67 -5.90 -1.42
CA ILE A 259 -0.81 -5.68 0.02
C ILE A 259 -2.30 -5.89 0.38
N ASN A 260 -2.56 -6.76 1.35
CA ASN A 260 -3.91 -7.09 1.82
C ASN A 260 -3.95 -7.17 3.34
N GLN A 261 -5.16 -7.32 3.91
CA GLN A 261 -5.32 -7.73 5.31
C GLN A 261 -4.50 -9.01 5.54
N GLY A 262 -3.57 -8.94 6.49
CA GLY A 262 -2.62 -10.01 6.77
C GLY A 262 -1.17 -9.69 6.45
N ASN A 263 -0.86 -8.80 5.50
CA ASN A 263 0.51 -8.34 5.26
C ASN A 263 0.82 -7.00 5.93
N SER A 264 -0.19 -6.30 6.46
CA SER A 264 -0.01 -5.09 7.27
C SER A 264 0.91 -5.37 8.47
N GLY A 265 1.94 -4.54 8.61
CA GLY A 265 3.00 -4.65 9.60
C GLY A 265 4.15 -5.57 9.19
N GLY A 266 3.99 -6.36 8.12
CA GLY A 266 5.03 -7.21 7.57
C GLY A 266 6.06 -6.46 6.72
N PRO A 267 7.19 -7.12 6.41
CA PRO A 267 8.26 -6.46 5.67
C PRO A 267 7.95 -6.37 4.17
N LEU A 268 8.41 -5.26 3.58
CA LEU A 268 8.67 -5.13 2.15
C LEU A 268 10.17 -5.30 1.96
N ILE A 269 10.62 -6.33 1.24
CA ILE A 269 12.04 -6.67 1.06
C ILE A 269 12.50 -6.49 -0.39
N ASN A 270 13.81 -6.29 -0.57
CA ASN A 270 14.47 -6.34 -1.87
C ASN A 270 14.92 -7.78 -2.23
N LEU A 271 15.53 -7.97 -3.40
CA LEU A 271 16.06 -9.28 -3.84
C LEU A 271 17.25 -9.78 -3.01
N GLN A 272 17.85 -8.95 -2.17
CA GLN A 272 18.91 -9.34 -1.24
C GLN A 272 18.35 -9.91 0.07
N GLY A 273 17.03 -9.91 0.28
CA GLY A 273 16.42 -10.29 1.55
C GLY A 273 16.50 -9.19 2.61
N GLU A 274 16.78 -7.95 2.22
CA GLU A 274 16.86 -6.84 3.17
C GLU A 274 15.51 -6.10 3.21
N VAL A 275 15.04 -5.76 4.41
CA VAL A 275 13.82 -4.97 4.58
C VAL A 275 14.06 -3.55 4.09
N ILE A 276 13.24 -3.08 3.16
CA ILE A 276 13.26 -1.72 2.61
C ILE A 276 12.04 -0.89 3.07
N GLY A 277 11.01 -1.54 3.62
CA GLY A 277 9.90 -0.86 4.29
C GLY A 277 8.95 -1.78 5.06
N ILE A 278 7.93 -1.20 5.68
CA ILE A 278 6.84 -1.90 6.37
C ILE A 278 5.55 -1.70 5.58
N ASN A 279 4.92 -2.79 5.13
CA ASN A 279 3.63 -2.75 4.45
C ASN A 279 2.57 -2.15 5.39
N THR A 280 1.89 -1.07 5.00
CA THR A 280 0.96 -0.35 5.89
C THR A 280 -0.45 -0.22 5.32
N ALA A 281 -0.57 0.22 4.06
CA ALA A 281 -1.85 0.68 3.52
C ALA A 281 -1.99 0.37 2.03
N VAL A 282 -3.23 0.49 1.55
CA VAL A 282 -3.59 0.40 0.13
C VAL A 282 -4.43 1.61 -0.26
N ALA A 283 -4.32 2.05 -1.51
CA ALA A 283 -5.21 3.07 -2.04
C ALA A 283 -6.63 2.49 -2.20
N ARG A 284 -7.60 3.05 -1.47
CA ARG A 284 -9.00 2.65 -1.60
C ARG A 284 -9.51 2.91 -3.01
N GLY A 285 -10.12 1.89 -3.64
CA GLY A 285 -10.69 2.01 -4.98
C GLY A 285 -9.69 1.90 -6.13
N ALA A 286 -8.41 1.60 -5.85
CA ALA A 286 -7.41 1.28 -6.86
C ALA A 286 -6.81 -0.11 -6.60
N GLN A 287 -6.45 -0.81 -7.68
CA GLN A 287 -5.75 -2.08 -7.62
C GLN A 287 -4.26 -1.87 -7.92
N GLY A 288 -3.38 -2.65 -7.29
CA GLY A 288 -1.93 -2.55 -7.50
C GLY A 288 -1.31 -1.25 -6.99
N ILE A 289 -1.92 -0.61 -5.99
CA ILE A 289 -1.36 0.58 -5.32
C ILE A 289 -1.32 0.31 -3.82
N GLY A 290 -0.20 -0.28 -3.38
CA GLY A 290 0.17 -0.47 -1.98
C GLY A 290 1.17 0.57 -1.51
N PHE A 291 1.22 0.78 -0.20
CA PHE A 291 2.15 1.70 0.45
C PHE A 291 2.91 1.03 1.59
N ALA A 292 4.19 1.36 1.69
CA ALA A 292 5.08 0.91 2.75
C ALA A 292 5.82 2.08 3.40
N ILE A 293 6.02 2.00 4.71
CA ILE A 293 6.80 2.98 5.47
C ILE A 293 8.30 2.68 5.28
N PRO A 294 9.15 3.64 4.87
CA PRO A 294 10.59 3.42 4.69
C PRO A 294 11.29 2.86 5.93
N ILE A 295 12.15 1.85 5.75
CA ILE A 295 12.82 1.17 6.87
C ILE A 295 13.77 2.08 7.66
N ASN A 296 14.29 3.14 7.06
CA ASN A 296 15.18 4.08 7.77
C ASN A 296 14.45 4.84 8.88
N PHE A 297 13.12 5.01 8.80
CA PHE A 297 12.34 5.56 9.91
C PHE A 297 12.33 4.60 11.10
N VAL A 298 12.13 3.32 10.84
CA VAL A 298 12.13 2.24 11.86
C VAL A 298 13.50 2.14 12.53
N THR A 299 14.58 2.23 11.75
CA THR A 299 15.95 2.18 12.29
C THR A 299 16.17 3.31 13.30
N ARG A 300 15.67 4.52 13.02
CA ARG A 300 15.73 5.65 13.96
C ARG A 300 14.86 5.42 15.20
N ASP A 301 13.68 4.85 15.03
CA ASP A 301 12.76 4.53 16.14
C ASP A 301 13.36 3.48 17.07
N ILE A 302 13.98 2.42 16.53
CA ILE A 302 14.68 1.39 17.31
C ILE A 302 15.81 2.02 18.13
N ILE A 303 16.66 2.85 17.51
CA ILE A 303 17.74 3.56 18.20
C ILE A 303 17.19 4.44 19.32
N SER A 304 16.10 5.18 19.06
CA SER A 304 15.45 6.02 20.06
C SER A 304 14.96 5.18 21.25
N VAL A 305 14.27 4.08 21.00
CA VAL A 305 13.77 3.18 22.06
C VAL A 305 14.91 2.57 22.86
N GLN A 306 15.98 2.14 22.21
CA GLN A 306 17.15 1.60 22.90
C GLN A 306 17.86 2.64 23.79
N GLN A 307 17.85 3.92 23.39
CA GLN A 307 18.51 5.00 24.12
C GLN A 307 17.66 5.61 25.24
N THR A 308 16.35 5.77 25.02
CA THR A 308 15.48 6.55 25.91
C THR A 308 14.25 5.79 26.40
N GLY A 309 14.01 4.57 25.90
CA GLY A 309 12.80 3.79 26.17
C GLY A 309 11.56 4.29 25.41
N THR A 310 11.67 5.35 24.60
CA THR A 310 10.54 5.93 23.87
C THR A 310 10.95 6.35 22.46
N ILE A 311 9.97 6.51 21.56
CA ILE A 311 10.21 7.05 20.22
C ILE A 311 10.14 8.58 20.28
N THR A 312 11.27 9.24 20.05
CA THR A 312 11.38 10.69 20.02
C THR A 312 11.39 11.18 18.58
N VAL A 313 10.47 12.10 18.26
CA VAL A 313 10.32 12.64 16.91
C VAL A 313 10.61 14.14 16.93
N PRO A 314 11.54 14.63 16.09
CA PRO A 314 11.81 16.06 15.97
C PRO A 314 10.55 16.83 15.56
N PHE A 315 10.34 17.97 16.21
CA PHE A 315 9.17 18.81 15.97
C PHE A 315 9.60 20.26 15.75
N LEU A 316 9.31 20.81 14.57
CA LEU A 316 9.66 22.18 14.23
C LEU A 316 8.62 23.19 14.75
N GLY A 317 7.32 22.84 14.71
CA GLY A 317 6.25 23.72 15.16
C GLY A 317 5.69 24.69 14.11
N VAL A 318 5.63 24.26 12.85
CA VAL A 318 5.02 25.02 11.75
C VAL A 318 3.78 24.31 11.20
N ARG A 319 2.79 25.09 10.77
CA ARG A 319 1.72 24.67 9.87
C ARG A 319 2.03 25.19 8.48
N TYR A 320 1.93 24.32 7.48
CA TYR A 320 2.25 24.66 6.10
C TYR A 320 1.27 24.04 5.12
N ILE A 321 1.27 24.60 3.92
CA ILE A 321 0.65 24.02 2.74
C ILE A 321 1.74 23.81 1.70
N SER A 322 1.76 22.64 1.07
CA SER A 322 2.70 22.35 0.00
C SER A 322 2.42 23.24 -1.21
N ILE A 323 3.46 23.87 -1.74
CA ILE A 323 3.39 24.68 -2.95
C ILE A 323 3.44 23.73 -4.16
N THR A 324 2.34 23.63 -4.88
CA THR A 324 2.27 22.98 -6.20
C THR A 324 2.39 24.01 -7.32
N PRO A 325 2.74 23.63 -8.56
CA PRO A 325 2.79 24.58 -9.67
C PRO A 325 1.46 25.32 -9.92
N ASP A 326 0.33 24.61 -9.78
CA ASP A 326 -1.00 25.21 -9.94
C ASP A 326 -1.31 26.19 -8.80
N PHE A 327 -1.02 25.81 -7.56
CA PHE A 327 -1.20 26.69 -6.39
C PHE A 327 -0.29 27.92 -6.47
N ALA A 328 0.97 27.74 -6.88
CA ALA A 328 1.91 28.83 -7.08
C ALA A 328 1.41 29.83 -8.13
N LYS A 329 0.86 29.34 -9.24
CA LYS A 329 0.29 30.18 -10.30
C LYS A 329 -0.98 30.90 -9.84
N GLU A 330 -1.86 30.21 -9.13
CA GLU A 330 -3.10 30.78 -8.59
C GLU A 330 -2.82 31.89 -7.58
N GLN A 331 -1.79 31.72 -6.76
CA GLN A 331 -1.42 32.63 -5.68
C GLN A 331 -0.29 33.61 -6.06
N ASP A 332 0.13 33.63 -7.33
CA ASP A 332 1.23 34.45 -7.87
C ASP A 332 2.53 34.36 -7.04
N LEU A 333 2.89 33.14 -6.61
CA LEU A 333 4.07 32.91 -5.78
C LEU A 333 5.36 32.96 -6.63
N PRO A 334 6.47 33.50 -6.08
CA PRO A 334 7.76 33.59 -6.78
C PRO A 334 8.47 32.24 -6.95
N VAL A 335 7.91 31.17 -6.35
CA VAL A 335 8.43 29.80 -6.39
C VAL A 335 7.31 28.84 -6.77
N ASN A 336 7.65 27.76 -7.47
CA ASN A 336 6.70 26.72 -7.90
C ASN A 336 6.79 25.42 -7.09
N TYR A 337 7.59 25.40 -6.01
CA TYR A 337 7.71 24.29 -5.06
C TYR A 337 8.11 24.80 -3.67
N GLY A 338 7.85 24.00 -2.64
CA GLY A 338 8.20 24.29 -1.25
C GLY A 338 7.05 24.09 -0.27
N ALA A 339 7.21 24.60 0.95
CA ALA A 339 6.19 24.61 1.99
C ALA A 339 5.88 26.06 2.37
N LEU A 340 4.67 26.54 2.05
CA LEU A 340 4.20 27.86 2.45
C LEU A 340 3.70 27.79 3.88
N ILE A 341 4.37 28.47 4.81
CA ILE A 341 3.93 28.57 6.20
C ILE A 341 2.61 29.34 6.22
N ARG A 342 1.53 28.68 6.65
CA ARG A 342 0.19 29.29 6.69
C ARG A 342 -0.61 28.70 7.84
N GLY A 343 -1.36 29.57 8.53
CA GLY A 343 -2.28 29.17 9.59
C GLY A 343 -3.54 28.50 9.04
N THR A 344 -4.33 27.94 9.94
CA THR A 344 -5.70 27.50 9.64
C THR A 344 -6.69 28.51 10.22
N GLU A 345 -7.98 28.42 9.87
CA GLU A 345 -9.02 29.31 10.41
C GLU A 345 -9.06 29.33 11.96
N GLY A 346 -8.56 28.28 12.62
CA GLY A 346 -8.50 28.15 14.08
C GLY A 346 -7.11 28.25 14.71
N GLY A 347 -6.04 28.60 13.98
CA GLY A 347 -4.71 28.60 14.60
C GLY A 347 -3.58 29.27 13.81
N SER A 348 -2.64 29.87 14.56
CA SER A 348 -1.41 30.50 14.04
C SER A 348 -0.58 29.54 13.18
N ALA A 349 0.07 30.05 12.13
CA ALA A 349 0.97 29.27 11.29
C ALA A 349 2.20 28.76 12.07
N ILE A 350 2.66 29.57 13.02
CA ILE A 350 3.78 29.23 13.91
C ILE A 350 3.19 28.89 15.28
N ILE A 351 3.59 27.73 15.81
CA ILE A 351 3.16 27.27 17.13
C ILE A 351 3.95 28.06 18.19
N PRO A 352 3.28 28.70 19.17
CA PRO A 352 3.97 29.43 20.23
C PRO A 352 4.95 28.54 21.01
N ASN A 353 6.09 29.09 21.44
CA ASN A 353 7.14 28.38 22.20
C ASN A 353 7.68 27.11 21.49
N SER A 354 7.61 27.08 20.16
CA SER A 354 8.22 26.02 19.35
C SER A 354 9.60 26.43 18.83
N PRO A 355 10.43 25.46 18.37
CA PRO A 355 11.69 25.77 17.71
C PRO A 355 11.54 26.74 16.53
N ALA A 356 10.45 26.66 15.76
CA ALA A 356 10.13 27.62 14.70
C ALA A 356 9.91 29.05 15.21
N SER A 357 9.21 29.20 16.33
CA SER A 357 8.99 30.50 16.97
C SER A 357 10.29 31.09 17.48
N GLU A 358 11.13 30.28 18.13
CA GLU A 358 12.44 30.70 18.64
C GLU A 358 13.40 31.07 17.51
N ALA A 359 13.36 30.33 16.40
CA ALA A 359 14.12 30.63 15.20
C ALA A 359 13.59 31.86 14.42
N GLY A 360 12.44 32.42 14.81
CA GLY A 360 11.86 33.62 14.20
C GLY A 360 11.19 33.40 12.84
N LEU A 361 10.73 32.17 12.54
CA LEU A 361 9.94 31.88 11.34
C LEU A 361 8.61 32.66 11.35
N ARG A 362 8.10 32.97 10.16
CA ARG A 362 6.87 33.77 9.95
C ARG A 362 6.03 33.19 8.81
N ALA A 363 4.72 33.48 8.86
CA ALA A 363 3.76 33.14 7.81
C ALA A 363 3.83 34.12 6.63
#